data_AF-A0A961RQR9-F1
#
_entry.id   AF-A0A961RQR9-F1
#
_cell.length_a   1.000
_cell.length_b   1.000
_cell.length_c   1.000
_cell.angle_alpha   90.00
_cell.angle_beta   90.00
_cell.angle_gamma   90.00
#
_symmetry.space_group_name_H-M   'P 1'
#
loop_
_entity.id
_entity.type
_entity.pdbx_description
1 polymer ?
#
loop_
_entity_poly.entity_id
_entity_poly.type
_entity_poly.pdbx_seq_one_letter_code
_entity_poly.pdbx_strand_id
1 'polypeptide(L)'
;MEGMGYVTSLFARRVVAAAGDGIDAAAMLASVGIAPGDPWEARHMVPAARYYDMLERIADQIDVTDLPLRTGASMRLDEYGALGLAFKAATTLGASYARVERYARLWTSVVEYELRPVAGGSLFILHRAGERRLGMR
;
A
#
# COMPACT_ATOMS: atom_id res chain seq x y z
N MET A 1 -13.47 5.47 18.82
CA MET A 1 -13.86 4.45 17.82
C MET A 1 -12.66 4.23 16.93
N GLU A 2 -11.98 3.09 17.07
CA GLU A 2 -10.97 2.66 16.09
C GLU A 2 -11.69 2.48 14.75
N GLY A 3 -11.53 3.46 13.86
CA GLY A 3 -12.12 3.39 12.53
C GLY A 3 -11.49 2.21 11.79
N MET A 4 -12.33 1.34 11.23
CA MET A 4 -11.87 0.27 10.34
C MET A 4 -11.03 0.90 9.23
N GLY A 5 -9.71 0.70 9.28
CA GLY A 5 -8.79 1.20 8.26
C GLY A 5 -9.04 0.51 6.92
N TYR A 6 -8.61 1.13 5.84
CA TYR A 6 -8.69 0.55 4.50
C TYR A 6 -7.39 0.76 3.73
N VAL A 7 -7.14 -0.15 2.79
CA VAL A 7 -6.07 -0.06 1.80
C VAL A 7 -6.64 -0.36 0.42
N THR A 8 -6.03 0.19 -0.62
CA THR A 8 -6.39 -0.15 -1.99
C THR A 8 -6.10 -1.62 -2.30
N SER A 9 -6.97 -2.24 -3.09
CA SER A 9 -6.80 -3.59 -3.62
C SER A 9 -5.51 -3.76 -4.44
N LEU A 10 -4.99 -2.66 -5.01
CA LEU A 10 -3.74 -2.64 -5.73
C LEU A 10 -2.58 -3.14 -4.85
N PHE A 11 -2.55 -2.75 -3.57
CA PHE A 11 -1.51 -3.19 -2.63
C PHE A 11 -1.59 -4.69 -2.40
N ALA A 12 -2.79 -5.23 -2.16
CA ALA A 12 -2.98 -6.66 -1.96
C ALA A 12 -2.51 -7.47 -3.18
N ARG A 13 -2.93 -7.07 -4.39
CA ARG A 13 -2.51 -7.72 -5.64
C ARG A 13 -1.01 -7.70 -5.85
N ARG A 14 -0.37 -6.58 -5.52
CA ARG A 14 1.07 -6.39 -5.70
C ARG A 14 1.90 -7.20 -4.72
N VAL A 15 1.45 -7.34 -3.48
CA VAL A 15 2.06 -8.25 -2.51
C VAL A 15 1.93 -9.70 -2.97
N VAL A 16 0.73 -10.13 -3.35
CA VAL A 16 0.50 -11.51 -3.81
C VAL A 16 1.34 -11.82 -5.05
N ALA A 17 1.38 -10.91 -6.03
CA ALA A 17 2.23 -11.07 -7.21
C ALA A 17 3.73 -11.12 -6.87
N ALA A 18 4.17 -10.33 -5.89
CA ALA A 18 5.56 -10.33 -5.44
C ALA A 18 5.94 -11.57 -4.62
N ALA A 19 5.00 -12.21 -3.93
CA ALA A 19 5.23 -13.48 -3.23
C ALA A 19 5.49 -14.64 -4.20
N GLY A 20 4.92 -14.57 -5.42
CA GLY A 20 5.16 -15.55 -6.49
C GLY A 20 4.64 -16.94 -6.15
N ASP A 21 5.31 -17.97 -6.66
CA ASP A 21 4.85 -19.36 -6.59
C ASP A 21 4.94 -20.02 -5.19
N GLY A 22 5.45 -19.29 -4.19
CA GLY A 22 5.55 -19.77 -2.81
C GLY A 22 4.23 -19.75 -2.04
N ILE A 23 3.15 -19.26 -2.64
CA ILE A 23 1.81 -19.18 -2.05
C ILE A 23 0.73 -19.57 -3.08
N ASP A 24 -0.45 -19.94 -2.60
CA ASP A 24 -1.66 -19.95 -3.45
C ASP A 24 -2.18 -18.52 -3.61
N ALA A 25 -1.85 -17.91 -4.75
CA ALA A 25 -2.23 -16.54 -5.07
C ALA A 25 -3.76 -16.34 -5.11
N ALA A 26 -4.52 -17.32 -5.61
CA ALA A 26 -5.97 -17.23 -5.70
C ALA A 26 -6.60 -17.28 -4.30
N ALA A 27 -6.12 -18.17 -3.43
CA ALA A 27 -6.55 -18.23 -2.05
C ALA A 27 -6.23 -16.95 -1.27
N MET A 28 -5.04 -16.37 -1.45
CA MET A 28 -4.66 -15.11 -0.78
C MET A 28 -5.55 -13.94 -1.21
N LEU A 29 -5.79 -13.78 -2.51
CA LEU A 29 -6.70 -12.73 -3.02
C LEU A 29 -8.15 -12.94 -2.56
N ALA A 30 -8.65 -14.18 -2.57
CA ALA A 30 -9.98 -14.49 -2.08
C ALA A 30 -10.13 -14.13 -0.59
N SER A 31 -9.07 -14.31 0.21
CA SER A 31 -9.08 -13.99 1.65
C SER A 31 -9.29 -12.49 1.97
N VAL A 32 -9.01 -11.62 0.99
CA VAL A 32 -9.28 -10.17 1.08
C VAL A 32 -10.50 -9.74 0.26
N GLY A 33 -11.22 -10.70 -0.34
CA GLY A 33 -12.43 -10.44 -1.12
C GLY A 33 -12.19 -10.06 -2.58
N ILE A 34 -11.04 -10.41 -3.14
CA ILE A 34 -10.68 -10.13 -4.55
C ILE A 34 -10.80 -11.43 -5.36
N ALA A 35 -11.60 -11.42 -6.43
CA ALA A 35 -11.72 -12.58 -7.32
C ALA A 35 -10.59 -12.59 -8.38
N PRO A 36 -10.17 -13.78 -8.89
CA PRO A 36 -9.07 -13.91 -9.86
C PRO A 36 -9.28 -13.16 -11.19
N GLY A 37 -10.52 -12.82 -11.55
CA GLY A 37 -10.86 -12.06 -12.76
C GLY A 37 -11.22 -10.59 -12.53
N ASP A 38 -11.23 -10.12 -11.28
CA ASP A 38 -11.62 -8.74 -10.99
C ASP A 38 -10.63 -7.76 -11.65
N PRO A 39 -11.12 -6.65 -12.23
CA PRO A 39 -10.25 -5.65 -12.82
C PRO A 39 -9.30 -5.03 -11.77
N TRP A 40 -8.15 -4.56 -12.24
CA TRP A 40 -7.16 -3.87 -11.41
C TRP A 40 -7.62 -2.42 -11.16
N GLU A 41 -8.53 -2.24 -10.21
CA GLU A 41 -9.09 -0.95 -9.88
C GLU A 41 -8.58 -0.42 -8.54
N ALA A 42 -7.78 0.65 -8.59
CA ALA A 42 -7.21 1.28 -7.39
C ALA A 42 -8.26 1.83 -6.41
N ARG A 43 -9.50 2.08 -6.86
CA ARG A 43 -10.63 2.53 -6.02
C ARG A 43 -11.27 1.44 -5.19
N HIS A 44 -11.02 0.16 -5.50
CA HIS A 44 -11.55 -0.93 -4.69
C HIS A 44 -10.77 -0.99 -3.37
N MET A 45 -11.47 -0.82 -2.25
CA MET A 45 -10.86 -0.72 -0.92
C MET A 45 -11.07 -2.01 -0.13
N VAL A 46 -9.98 -2.50 0.45
CA VAL A 46 -9.92 -3.69 1.30
C VAL A 46 -9.84 -3.25 2.76
N PRO A 47 -10.63 -3.83 3.69
CA PRO A 47 -10.47 -3.59 5.11
C PRO A 47 -9.05 -3.93 5.56
N ALA A 48 -8.40 -3.00 6.27
CA ALA A 48 -7.01 -3.12 6.71
C ALA A 48 -6.74 -4.38 7.53
N ALA A 49 -7.69 -4.75 8.41
CA ALA A 49 -7.57 -5.99 9.18
C ALA A 49 -7.39 -7.22 8.28
N ARG A 50 -8.21 -7.35 7.23
CA ARG A 50 -8.11 -8.46 6.27
C ARG A 50 -6.79 -8.42 5.49
N TYR A 51 -6.34 -7.22 5.12
CA TYR A 51 -5.05 -7.05 4.46
C TYR A 51 -3.89 -7.50 5.37
N TYR A 52 -3.86 -7.09 6.64
CA TYR A 52 -2.83 -7.52 7.58
C TYR A 52 -2.90 -9.01 7.89
N ASP A 53 -4.09 -9.59 8.05
CA ASP A 53 -4.25 -11.04 8.20
C ASP A 53 -3.71 -11.79 6.97
N MET A 54 -3.90 -11.26 5.76
CA MET A 54 -3.34 -11.84 4.54
C MET A 54 -1.80 -11.80 4.55
N LEU A 55 -1.19 -10.70 5.00
CA LEU A 55 0.27 -10.61 5.11
C LEU A 55 0.83 -11.65 6.10
N GLU A 56 0.15 -11.87 7.22
CA GLU A 56 0.55 -12.88 8.21
C GLU A 56 0.44 -14.29 7.64
N ARG A 57 -0.63 -14.62 6.92
CA ARG A 57 -0.76 -15.93 6.24
C ARG A 57 0.32 -16.16 5.19
N ILE A 58 0.79 -15.13 4.51
CA ILE A 58 1.91 -15.23 3.57
C ILE A 58 3.21 -15.50 4.34
N ALA A 59 3.44 -14.78 5.44
CA ALA A 59 4.62 -14.98 6.29
C ALA A 59 4.71 -16.37 6.92
N ASP A 60 3.58 -17.05 7.13
CA ASP A 60 3.56 -18.44 7.60
C ASP A 60 3.99 -19.46 6.52
N GLN A 61 4.00 -19.06 5.24
CA GLN A 61 4.29 -19.94 4.09
C GLN A 61 5.68 -19.72 3.48
N ILE A 62 6.19 -18.48 3.53
CA ILE A 62 7.45 -18.10 2.90
C ILE A 62 8.26 -17.14 3.77
N ASP A 63 9.56 -17.04 3.51
CA ASP A 63 10.36 -15.92 4.00
C ASP A 63 9.92 -14.63 3.31
N VAL A 64 9.44 -13.69 4.10
CA VAL A 64 8.90 -12.40 3.63
C VAL A 64 9.88 -11.25 3.80
N THR A 65 11.13 -11.50 4.20
CA THR A 65 12.13 -10.45 4.48
C THR A 65 12.27 -9.46 3.32
N ASP A 66 12.36 -9.97 2.08
CA ASP A 66 12.50 -9.14 0.88
C ASP A 66 11.17 -8.77 0.21
N LEU A 67 10.04 -9.28 0.71
CA LEU A 67 8.74 -9.12 0.09
C LEU A 67 8.32 -7.64 -0.02
N PRO A 68 8.43 -6.80 1.04
CA PRO A 68 8.10 -5.38 0.92
C PRO A 68 8.95 -4.64 -0.12
N LEU A 69 10.23 -5.00 -0.26
CA LEU A 69 11.13 -4.39 -1.25
C LEU A 69 10.72 -4.77 -2.67
N ARG A 70 10.41 -6.05 -2.92
CA ARG A 70 9.91 -6.53 -4.21
C ARG A 70 8.56 -5.92 -4.57
N THR A 71 7.65 -5.83 -3.60
CA THR A 71 6.36 -5.15 -3.79
C THR A 71 6.58 -3.68 -4.15
N GLY A 72 7.40 -2.95 -3.38
CA GLY A 72 7.72 -1.54 -3.63
C GLY A 72 8.33 -1.31 -5.02
N ALA A 73 9.28 -2.15 -5.44
CA ALA A 73 9.92 -2.07 -6.75
C ALA A 73 8.93 -2.28 -7.92
N SER A 74 7.81 -2.98 -7.68
CA SER A 74 6.78 -3.21 -8.69
C SER A 74 5.75 -2.08 -8.81
N MET A 75 5.74 -1.11 -7.89
CA MET A 75 4.80 0.01 -7.88
C MET A 75 5.09 0.98 -9.03
N ARG A 76 4.09 1.34 -9.83
CA ARG A 76 4.24 2.33 -10.90
C ARG A 76 3.25 3.48 -10.73
N LEU A 77 3.72 4.72 -10.89
CA LEU A 77 2.88 5.93 -10.81
C LEU A 77 1.69 5.90 -11.79
N ASP A 78 1.79 5.18 -12.91
CA ASP A 78 0.71 5.07 -13.90
C ASP A 78 -0.52 4.31 -13.38
N GLU A 79 -0.34 3.50 -12.33
CA GLU A 79 -1.39 2.63 -11.77
C GLU A 79 -2.19 3.32 -10.67
N TYR A 80 -1.73 4.52 -10.29
CA TYR A 80 -2.27 5.33 -9.22
C TYR A 80 -3.32 6.36 -9.71
N GLY A 81 -3.75 6.24 -10.97
CA GLY A 81 -4.80 7.07 -11.55
C GLY A 81 -4.51 8.56 -11.48
N ALA A 82 -5.50 9.36 -11.08
CA ALA A 82 -5.40 10.82 -11.06
C ALA A 82 -4.28 11.34 -10.14
N LEU A 83 -4.04 10.70 -8.99
CA LEU A 83 -2.96 11.12 -8.10
C LEU A 83 -1.59 10.70 -8.66
N GLY A 84 -1.49 9.55 -9.34
CA GLY A 84 -0.30 9.20 -10.12
C GLY A 84 0.03 10.22 -11.22
N LEU A 85 -0.98 10.66 -11.97
CA LEU A 85 -0.84 11.73 -12.96
C LEU A 85 -0.44 13.05 -12.31
N ALA A 86 -1.10 13.45 -11.23
CA ALA A 86 -0.79 14.66 -10.49
C ALA A 86 0.63 14.61 -9.91
N PHE A 87 1.11 13.46 -9.45
CA PHE A 87 2.48 13.31 -8.98
C PHE A 87 3.49 13.57 -10.10
N LYS A 88 3.30 12.94 -11.27
CA LYS A 88 4.18 13.08 -12.45
C LYS A 88 4.15 14.47 -13.06
N ALA A 89 3.02 15.17 -12.97
CA ALA A 89 2.85 16.52 -13.53
C ALA A 89 3.48 17.63 -12.66
N ALA A 90 4.08 17.31 -11.51
CA ALA A 90 4.77 18.30 -10.70
C ALA A 90 6.09 18.72 -11.36
N THR A 91 6.42 20.01 -11.26
CA THR A 91 7.70 20.54 -11.75
C THR A 91 8.83 20.38 -10.74
N THR A 92 8.52 19.97 -9.50
CA THR A 92 9.52 19.69 -8.45
C THR A 92 9.12 18.46 -7.65
N LEU A 93 10.12 17.74 -7.13
CA LEU A 93 9.91 16.58 -6.28
C LEU A 93 9.12 16.93 -5.00
N GLY A 94 9.39 18.10 -4.42
CA GLY A 94 8.65 18.60 -3.26
C GLY A 94 7.16 18.78 -3.56
N ALA A 95 6.81 19.32 -4.73
CA ALA A 95 5.41 19.45 -5.15
C ALA A 95 4.74 18.09 -5.42
N SER A 96 5.49 17.08 -5.87
CA SER A 96 4.98 15.71 -5.97
C SER A 96 4.63 15.14 -4.59
N TYR A 97 5.53 15.25 -3.60
CA TYR A 97 5.28 14.73 -2.25
C TYR A 97 4.22 15.52 -1.47
N ALA A 98 4.10 16.83 -1.68
CA ALA A 98 3.00 17.62 -1.11
C ALA A 98 1.63 17.13 -1.59
N ARG A 99 1.53 16.60 -2.82
CA ARG A 99 0.31 15.96 -3.33
C ARG A 99 0.07 14.61 -2.66
N VAL A 100 1.11 13.85 -2.35
CA VAL A 100 0.98 12.59 -1.59
C VAL A 100 0.47 12.86 -0.19
N GLU A 101 1.07 13.80 0.55
CA GLU A 101 0.59 14.24 1.87
C GLU A 101 -0.91 14.57 1.86
N ARG A 102 -1.36 15.32 0.85
CA ARG A 102 -2.75 15.76 0.75
C ARG A 102 -3.73 14.66 0.33
N TYR A 103 -3.31 13.74 -0.55
CA TYR A 103 -4.24 12.86 -1.28
C TYR A 103 -4.00 11.37 -1.09
N ALA A 104 -2.97 10.94 -0.35
CA ALA A 104 -2.70 9.51 -0.09
C ALA A 104 -3.87 8.79 0.60
N ARG A 105 -4.75 9.54 1.31
CA ARG A 105 -5.97 9.00 1.91
C ARG A 105 -6.94 8.35 0.90
N LEU A 106 -6.80 8.67 -0.39
CA LEU A 106 -7.55 8.02 -1.47
C LEU A 106 -7.17 6.54 -1.63
N TRP A 107 -5.99 6.13 -1.15
CA TRP A 107 -5.48 4.76 -1.29
C TRP A 107 -5.38 4.03 0.02
N THR A 108 -5.28 4.76 1.13
CA THR A 108 -5.21 4.13 2.43
C THR A 108 -5.58 5.08 3.56
N SER A 109 -6.27 4.57 4.56
CA SER A 109 -6.52 5.28 5.82
C SER A 109 -5.68 4.77 6.98
N VAL A 110 -4.75 3.82 6.75
CA VAL A 110 -3.92 3.22 7.82
C VAL A 110 -2.62 3.99 8.08
N VAL A 111 -2.27 4.93 7.19
CA VAL A 111 -1.12 5.80 7.34
C VAL A 111 -1.48 7.22 6.98
N GLU A 112 -0.76 8.15 7.58
CA GLU A 112 -0.74 9.56 7.21
C GLU A 112 0.68 9.93 6.80
N TYR A 113 0.80 10.89 5.90
CA TYR A 113 2.09 11.41 5.48
C TYR A 113 2.18 12.87 5.88
N GLU A 114 3.38 13.30 6.27
CA GLU A 114 3.69 14.68 6.57
C GLU A 114 4.94 15.10 5.79
N LEU A 115 4.85 16.18 5.02
CA LEU A 115 5.99 16.80 4.37
C LEU A 115 6.47 17.98 5.23
N ARG A 116 7.49 17.73 6.05
CA ARG A 116 8.02 18.72 6.99
C ARG A 116 9.27 19.42 6.43
N PRO A 117 9.25 20.74 6.21
CA PRO A 117 10.45 21.49 5.88
C PRO A 117 11.46 21.46 7.03
N VAL A 118 12.73 21.29 6.70
CA VAL A 118 13.86 21.35 7.66
C VAL A 118 15.01 22.15 7.05
N ALA A 119 15.98 22.56 7.87
CA ALA A 119 17.20 23.16 7.34
C ALA A 119 17.89 22.17 6.37
N GLY A 120 18.13 22.62 5.13
CA GLY A 120 18.77 21.79 4.10
C GLY A 120 17.85 20.85 3.31
N GLY A 121 16.52 20.87 3.53
CA GLY A 121 15.60 20.06 2.72
C GLY A 121 14.24 19.84 3.36
N SER A 122 13.68 18.64 3.14
CA SER A 122 12.40 18.23 3.73
C SER A 122 12.49 16.80 4.23
N LEU A 123 11.78 16.52 5.32
CA LEU A 123 11.49 15.16 5.75
C LEU A 123 10.12 14.76 5.21
N PHE A 124 10.02 13.56 4.63
CA PHE A 124 8.75 12.94 4.28
C PHE A 124 8.46 11.84 5.28
N ILE A 125 7.60 12.15 6.25
CA ILE A 125 7.37 11.36 7.45
C ILE A 125 6.10 10.53 7.25
N LEU A 126 6.20 9.23 7.48
CA LEU A 126 5.05 8.33 7.53
C LEU A 126 4.62 8.16 8.99
N HIS A 127 3.39 8.55 9.27
CA HIS A 127 2.72 8.32 10.54
C HIS A 127 1.85 7.07 10.43
N ARG A 128 2.06 6.10 11.32
CA ARG A 128 1.25 4.89 11.40
C ARG A 128 0.93 4.61 12.86
N ALA A 129 -0.33 4.74 13.22
CA ALA A 129 -0.84 4.34 14.53
C ALA A 129 -1.39 2.91 14.48
N GLY A 130 -1.54 2.28 15.65
CA GLY A 130 -2.10 0.94 15.79
C GLY A 130 -1.16 -0.05 16.47
N GLU A 131 -1.71 -1.19 16.91
CA GLU A 131 -0.95 -2.24 17.58
C GLU A 131 0.04 -2.92 16.61
N ARG A 132 1.28 -3.15 17.06
CA ARG A 132 2.33 -3.77 16.23
C ARG A 132 2.17 -5.30 16.20
N ARG A 133 1.29 -5.78 15.32
CA ARG A 133 1.19 -7.21 14.92
C ARG A 133 2.15 -7.57 13.77
N LEU A 134 2.32 -8.86 13.48
CA LEU A 134 3.27 -9.33 12.47
C LEU A 134 3.02 -8.71 11.09
N GLY A 135 1.75 -8.62 10.67
CA GLY A 135 1.36 -7.97 9.41
C GLY A 135 1.60 -6.45 9.37
N MET A 136 2.01 -5.83 10.48
CA MET A 136 2.34 -4.41 10.60
C MET A 136 3.81 -4.14 10.91
N ARG A 137 4.65 -5.17 11.02
CA ARG A 137 6.06 -5.05 11.40
C ARG A 137 6.98 -4.66 10.24
#